data_AF-A0A162CLK1-F1
#
_entry.id   AF-A0A162CLK1-F1
#
_cell.length_a   1.000
_cell.length_b   1.000
_cell.length_c   1.000
_cell.angle_alpha   90.00
_cell.angle_beta   90.00
_cell.angle_gamma   90.00
#
_symmetry.space_group_name_H-M   'P 1'
#
loop_
_entity.id
_entity.type
_entity.pdbx_description
1 polymer ?
#
loop_
_entity_poly.entity_id
_entity_poly.type
_entity_poly.pdbx_seq_one_letter_code
_entity_poly.pdbx_strand_id
1 'polypeptide(L)'
;MENLDTLASSLQQHLSEPQKSERWSMYRLIIPIVDFANTSMNLDPYFEFNQTSSHGTNQSVDIALLEDERKPQVMVEAKRANRRIAPEQIDKYLHKGVRGAVTNGSDWILCIDGRHIVVTIWDAKVKEVSLCSLRSVIDFLRGKIDDSASWSNFSQAYDVPDVKINKQPKTNKAKRISNEVTKTKSIKEFRAALAALKELDGPKEAEIEFLVALIDSIARTHGDVPPHCRFEFRSSRVSFFDQSGAGSSKRVGRIELGKREPDILVLTRLAASSEVLNSIAPPRPHDKGGHMRRFRLPNIDAANSFGHALGTIIFSACAK
;
A
#
# COMPACT_ATOMS: atom_id res chain seq x y z
N MET A 1 0.08 -26.52 20.89
CA MET A 1 1.41 -25.89 20.95
C MET A 1 2.02 -26.02 19.57
N GLU A 2 2.22 -24.92 18.85
CA GLU A 2 3.05 -24.97 17.65
C GLU A 2 4.48 -25.35 18.08
N ASN A 3 5.00 -26.47 17.56
CA ASN A 3 6.40 -26.84 17.70
C ASN A 3 7.17 -26.29 16.49
N LEU A 4 8.44 -25.94 16.68
CA LEU A 4 9.36 -25.45 15.65
C LEU A 4 9.37 -26.32 14.39
N ASP A 5 9.25 -27.64 14.53
CA ASP A 5 9.20 -28.59 13.41
C ASP A 5 7.97 -28.39 12.51
N THR A 6 6.82 -28.06 13.11
CA THR A 6 5.59 -27.76 12.38
C THR A 6 5.71 -26.47 11.59
N LEU A 7 6.30 -25.43 12.20
CA LEU A 7 6.59 -24.17 11.53
C LEU A 7 7.55 -24.39 10.35
N ALA A 8 8.65 -25.12 10.57
CA ALA A 8 9.63 -25.43 9.53
C ALA A 8 9.00 -26.21 8.36
N SER A 9 8.17 -27.20 8.64
CA SER A 9 7.46 -27.98 7.61
C SER A 9 6.52 -27.10 6.77
N SER A 10 5.78 -26.18 7.41
CA SER A 10 4.90 -25.24 6.70
C SER A 10 5.70 -24.25 5.84
N LEU A 11 6.79 -23.70 6.38
CA LEU A 11 7.68 -22.81 5.64
C LEU A 11 8.30 -23.52 4.44
N GLN A 12 8.77 -24.76 4.60
CA GLN A 12 9.37 -25.57 3.54
C GLN A 12 8.41 -25.75 2.36
N GLN A 13 7.13 -26.06 2.62
CA GLN A 13 6.12 -26.17 1.57
C GLN A 13 6.03 -24.88 0.74
N HIS A 14 6.05 -23.72 1.40
CA HIS A 14 5.91 -22.43 0.72
C HIS A 14 7.21 -21.96 0.05
N LEU A 15 8.37 -22.19 0.66
CA LEU A 15 9.69 -21.85 0.13
C LEU A 15 10.06 -22.69 -1.11
N SER A 16 9.51 -23.90 -1.21
CA SER A 16 9.65 -24.75 -2.39
C SER A 16 8.95 -24.16 -3.63
N GLU A 17 7.89 -23.36 -3.42
CA GLU A 17 7.04 -22.82 -4.48
C GLU A 17 6.73 -21.32 -4.28
N PRO A 18 7.75 -20.44 -4.31
CA PRO A 18 7.59 -19.06 -3.92
C PRO A 18 6.73 -18.26 -4.91
N GLN A 19 5.76 -17.51 -4.38
CA GLN A 19 4.92 -16.62 -5.18
C GLN A 19 5.52 -15.22 -5.30
N LYS A 20 5.18 -14.50 -6.38
CA LYS A 20 5.70 -13.14 -6.66
C LYS A 20 5.01 -12.02 -5.88
N SER A 21 4.09 -12.36 -4.99
CA SER A 21 3.30 -11.42 -4.21
C SER A 21 3.98 -11.13 -2.88
N GLU A 22 4.16 -9.85 -2.58
CA GLU A 22 4.70 -9.36 -1.31
C GLU A 22 3.82 -9.77 -0.14
N ARG A 23 2.51 -9.60 -0.33
CA ARG A 23 1.48 -10.06 0.60
C ARG A 23 1.58 -11.56 0.84
N TRP A 24 1.87 -12.36 -0.18
CA TRP A 24 2.05 -13.80 -0.02
C TRP A 24 3.31 -14.12 0.81
N SER A 25 4.46 -13.50 0.49
CA SER A 25 5.69 -13.70 1.27
C SER A 25 5.49 -13.30 2.73
N MET A 26 4.83 -12.17 2.95
CA MET A 26 4.49 -11.69 4.28
C MET A 26 3.65 -12.71 5.06
N TYR A 27 2.50 -13.13 4.55
CA TYR A 27 1.59 -14.05 5.28
C TYR A 27 2.05 -15.51 5.35
N ARG A 28 2.90 -15.97 4.42
CA ARG A 28 3.28 -17.39 4.33
C ARG A 28 4.69 -17.69 4.80
N LEU A 29 5.59 -16.71 4.76
CA LEU A 29 7.00 -16.91 5.10
C LEU A 29 7.45 -16.10 6.32
N ILE A 30 6.93 -14.88 6.48
CA ILE A 30 7.45 -13.91 7.46
C ILE A 30 6.60 -13.89 8.74
N ILE A 31 5.30 -13.59 8.61
CA ILE A 31 4.36 -13.50 9.74
C ILE A 31 4.37 -14.78 10.58
N PRO A 32 4.36 -16.01 10.03
CA PRO A 32 4.42 -17.21 10.87
C PRO A 32 5.65 -17.27 11.80
N ILE A 33 6.81 -16.78 11.36
CA ILE A 33 8.03 -16.73 12.17
C ILE A 33 7.91 -15.65 13.25
N VAL A 34 7.38 -14.47 12.88
CA VAL A 34 7.18 -13.34 13.79
C VAL A 34 6.16 -13.70 14.88
N ASP A 35 5.01 -14.26 14.50
CA ASP A 35 3.96 -14.70 15.43
C ASP A 35 4.50 -15.76 16.39
N PHE A 36 5.23 -16.77 15.88
CA PHE A 36 5.84 -17.81 16.71
C PHE A 36 6.86 -17.24 17.71
N ALA A 37 7.65 -16.24 17.30
CA ALA A 37 8.55 -15.55 18.20
C ALA A 37 7.77 -14.76 19.27
N ASN A 38 6.69 -14.09 18.87
CA ASN A 38 5.88 -13.23 19.73
C ASN A 38 5.08 -13.99 20.79
N THR A 39 4.77 -15.29 20.58
CA THR A 39 4.07 -16.15 21.55
C THR A 39 4.69 -16.12 22.95
N SER A 40 6.01 -15.92 23.07
CA SER A 40 6.70 -15.84 24.37
C SER A 40 7.00 -14.42 24.85
N MET A 41 6.85 -13.42 23.99
CA MET A 41 7.13 -12.02 24.33
C MET A 41 5.90 -11.24 24.75
N ASN A 42 4.72 -11.66 24.26
CA ASN A 42 3.44 -11.01 24.52
C ASN A 42 3.45 -9.51 24.18
N LEU A 43 4.01 -9.16 23.02
CA LEU A 43 4.01 -7.80 22.48
C LEU A 43 2.83 -7.61 21.52
N ASP A 44 2.38 -6.37 21.36
CA ASP A 44 1.30 -6.03 20.45
C ASP A 44 1.81 -5.96 19.00
N PRO A 45 1.28 -6.77 18.06
CA PRO A 45 1.67 -6.69 16.67
C PRO A 45 0.97 -5.51 15.97
N TYR A 46 1.75 -4.73 15.23
CA TYR A 46 1.26 -3.63 14.40
C TYR A 46 1.77 -3.77 12.96
N PHE A 47 0.89 -3.55 11.98
CA PHE A 47 1.23 -3.61 10.56
C PHE A 47 1.24 -2.20 9.94
N GLU A 48 2.20 -1.94 9.06
CA GLU A 48 2.42 -0.59 8.48
C GLU A 48 2.63 0.47 9.58
N PHE A 49 3.52 0.17 10.55
CA PHE A 49 3.78 1.03 11.71
C PHE A 49 4.47 2.31 11.27
N ASN A 50 3.75 3.43 11.39
CA ASN A 50 4.23 4.73 10.97
C ASN A 50 5.30 5.26 11.92
N GLN A 51 6.45 5.64 11.36
CA GLN A 51 7.48 6.37 12.05
C GLN A 51 7.92 7.59 11.26
N THR A 52 8.28 8.63 12.00
CA THR A 52 9.04 9.73 11.42
C THR A 52 10.48 9.25 11.29
N SER A 53 10.93 9.01 10.06
CA SER A 53 12.33 8.68 9.79
C SER A 53 13.26 9.77 10.35
N SER A 54 14.54 9.43 10.57
CA SER A 54 15.60 10.39 10.92
C SER A 54 15.70 11.60 9.97
N HIS A 55 15.18 11.48 8.75
CA HIS A 55 15.11 12.54 7.74
C HIS A 55 13.76 13.30 7.69
N GLY A 56 12.88 13.14 8.69
CA GLY A 56 11.63 13.91 8.80
C GLY A 56 10.51 13.50 7.84
N THR A 57 10.69 12.42 7.07
CA THR A 57 9.63 11.87 6.21
C THR A 57 8.84 10.77 6.94
N ASN A 58 7.51 10.80 6.82
CA ASN A 58 6.65 9.73 7.34
C ASN A 58 6.86 8.47 6.50
N GLN A 59 7.44 7.44 7.11
CA GLN A 59 7.69 6.15 6.51
C GLN A 59 7.13 5.07 7.43
N SER A 60 6.62 3.99 6.88
CA SER A 60 6.06 2.89 7.64
C SER A 60 6.98 1.68 7.53
N VAL A 61 7.24 1.01 8.66
CA VAL A 61 7.81 -0.35 8.64
C VAL A 61 6.69 -1.38 8.51
N ASP A 62 6.93 -2.47 7.80
CA ASP A 62 5.87 -3.42 7.46
C ASP A 62 5.25 -4.10 8.69
N ILE A 63 6.08 -4.49 9.67
CA ILE A 63 5.66 -5.09 10.94
C ILE A 63 6.44 -4.46 12.09
N ALA A 64 5.75 -4.14 13.18
CA ALA A 64 6.36 -3.77 14.46
C ALA A 64 5.73 -4.59 15.60
N LEU A 65 6.53 -4.94 16.60
CA LEU A 65 6.06 -5.52 17.86
C LEU A 65 6.28 -4.49 18.97
N LEU A 66 5.20 -4.10 19.64
CA LEU A 66 5.17 -2.96 20.55
C LEU A 66 5.01 -3.40 22.00
N GLU A 67 5.72 -2.72 22.89
CA GLU A 67 5.45 -2.68 24.32
C GLU A 67 4.50 -1.50 24.59
N ASP A 68 3.39 -1.74 25.29
CA ASP A 68 2.39 -0.74 25.69
C ASP A 68 1.91 0.15 24.52
N GLU A 69 1.51 -0.46 23.40
CA GLU A 69 0.97 0.16 22.17
C GLU A 69 1.84 1.22 21.46
N ARG A 70 2.99 1.63 22.01
CA ARG A 70 3.74 2.79 21.49
C ARG A 70 5.23 2.59 21.37
N LYS A 71 5.82 1.66 22.12
CA LYS A 71 7.27 1.50 22.16
C LYS A 71 7.70 0.29 21.34
N PRO A 72 8.27 0.48 20.15
CA PRO A 72 8.69 -0.64 19.32
C PRO A 72 9.89 -1.36 19.94
N GLN A 73 9.76 -2.68 20.05
CA GLN A 73 10.80 -3.58 20.55
C GLN A 73 11.45 -4.37 19.42
N VAL A 74 10.66 -4.65 18.38
CA VAL A 74 11.08 -5.34 17.16
C VAL A 74 10.43 -4.65 15.97
N MET A 75 11.18 -4.50 14.88
CA MET A 75 10.69 -4.02 13.60
C MET A 75 11.14 -4.95 12.47
N VAL A 76 10.27 -5.20 11.49
CA VAL A 76 10.56 -6.07 10.36
C VAL A 76 10.16 -5.38 9.06
N GLU A 77 11.13 -5.19 8.17
CA GLU A 77 10.94 -4.75 6.79
C GLU A 77 10.85 -5.99 5.90
N ALA A 78 9.67 -6.22 5.33
CA ALA A 78 9.36 -7.36 4.50
C ALA A 78 9.63 -7.06 3.02
N LYS A 79 10.05 -8.09 2.29
CA LYS A 79 10.20 -8.08 0.84
C LYS A 79 9.58 -9.34 0.25
N ARG A 80 9.40 -9.31 -1.07
CA ARG A 80 8.96 -10.47 -1.85
C ARG A 80 10.06 -11.53 -1.81
N ALA A 81 9.70 -12.82 -1.84
CA ALA A 81 10.60 -13.97 -1.80
C ALA A 81 11.79 -13.96 -2.78
N ASN A 82 11.72 -13.18 -3.86
CA ASN A 82 12.79 -13.08 -4.86
C ASN A 82 13.46 -11.70 -4.90
N ARG A 83 13.24 -10.86 -3.88
CA ARG A 83 13.86 -9.54 -3.79
C ARG A 83 15.14 -9.63 -2.99
N ARG A 84 16.13 -8.88 -3.47
CA ARG A 84 17.35 -8.56 -2.72
C ARG A 84 16.95 -7.74 -1.49
N ILE A 85 17.56 -8.10 -0.38
CA ILE A 85 17.44 -7.42 0.91
C ILE A 85 18.80 -6.84 1.27
N ALA A 86 18.79 -5.73 1.99
CA ALA A 86 20.00 -5.04 2.45
C ALA A 86 19.72 -4.37 3.81
N PRO A 87 20.71 -4.32 4.72
CA PRO A 87 20.50 -3.85 6.09
C PRO A 87 20.04 -2.37 6.15
N GLU A 88 20.47 -1.53 5.21
CA GLU A 88 20.13 -0.09 5.14
C GLU A 88 18.63 0.15 4.93
N GLN A 89 17.89 -0.88 4.50
CA GLN A 89 16.45 -0.79 4.28
C GLN A 89 15.67 -0.60 5.59
N ILE A 90 16.20 -1.07 6.72
CA ILE A 90 15.59 -0.91 8.04
C ILE A 90 16.34 0.05 8.96
N ASP A 91 17.63 0.29 8.73
CA ASP A 91 18.50 1.09 9.59
C ASP A 91 17.88 2.45 10.01
N LYS A 92 17.27 3.16 9.05
CA LYS A 92 16.59 4.44 9.25
C LYS A 92 15.43 4.43 10.28
N TYR A 93 14.95 3.25 10.69
CA TYR A 93 13.89 3.07 11.69
C TYR A 93 14.44 2.65 13.07
N LEU A 94 15.71 2.23 13.14
CA LEU A 94 16.26 1.64 14.35
C LEU A 94 16.80 2.71 15.29
N HIS A 95 16.49 2.54 16.57
CA HIS A 95 17.09 3.28 17.68
C HIS A 95 17.80 2.30 18.60
N LYS A 96 18.64 2.82 19.50
CA LYS A 96 19.39 1.99 20.46
C LYS A 96 18.45 1.04 21.22
N GLY A 97 18.77 -0.25 21.21
CA GLY A 97 17.99 -1.31 21.85
C GLY A 97 16.78 -1.84 21.05
N VAL A 98 16.45 -1.25 19.90
CA VAL A 98 15.38 -1.77 19.01
C VAL A 98 15.98 -2.82 18.08
N ARG A 99 15.36 -4.00 18.02
CA ARG A 99 15.74 -5.07 17.09
C ARG A 99 15.10 -4.84 15.73
N GLY A 100 15.88 -4.92 14.67
CA GLY A 100 15.42 -4.85 13.29
C GLY A 100 15.64 -6.16 12.54
N ALA A 101 14.78 -6.46 11.58
CA ALA A 101 15.05 -7.48 10.56
C ALA A 101 14.63 -7.00 9.17
N VAL A 102 15.44 -7.28 8.16
CA VAL A 102 15.04 -7.19 6.75
C VAL A 102 14.93 -8.60 6.20
N THR A 103 13.82 -8.96 5.57
CA THR A 103 13.64 -10.34 5.11
C THR A 103 12.81 -10.46 3.85
N ASN A 104 13.14 -11.45 3.02
CA ASN A 104 12.30 -11.92 1.91
C ASN A 104 11.56 -13.22 2.24
N GLY A 105 11.73 -13.74 3.47
CA GLY A 105 11.23 -15.03 3.92
C GLY A 105 12.32 -16.10 4.03
N SER A 106 13.17 -16.27 3.00
CA SER A 106 14.27 -17.26 3.01
C SER A 106 15.53 -16.74 3.68
N ASP A 107 15.82 -15.45 3.50
CA ASP A 107 16.99 -14.76 4.01
C ASP A 107 16.54 -13.69 5.00
N TRP A 108 17.28 -13.58 6.10
CA TRP A 108 17.01 -12.67 7.19
C TRP A 108 18.28 -11.90 7.50
N ILE A 109 18.21 -10.57 7.40
CA ILE A 109 19.27 -9.69 7.87
C ILE A 109 18.83 -9.13 9.21
N LEU A 110 19.40 -9.64 10.29
CA LEU A 110 19.09 -9.26 11.66
C LEU A 110 19.96 -8.06 12.03
N CYS A 111 19.37 -7.02 12.60
CA CYS A 111 20.01 -5.72 12.82
C CYS A 111 19.78 -5.23 14.26
N ILE A 112 20.82 -4.78 14.95
CA ILE A 112 20.71 -4.16 16.27
C ILE A 112 21.92 -3.26 16.54
N ASP A 113 21.69 -2.09 17.14
CA ASP A 113 22.73 -1.17 17.62
C ASP A 113 23.85 -0.90 16.59
N GLY A 114 23.49 -0.64 15.33
CA GLY A 114 24.47 -0.34 14.28
C GLY A 114 25.27 -1.55 13.77
N ARG A 115 24.80 -2.77 14.06
CA ARG A 115 25.38 -4.03 13.58
C ARG A 115 24.34 -4.90 12.90
N HIS A 116 24.77 -5.79 12.00
CA HIS A 116 23.91 -6.75 11.33
C HIS A 116 24.56 -8.12 11.13
N ILE A 117 23.73 -9.14 10.95
CA ILE A 117 24.15 -10.50 10.57
C ILE A 117 23.14 -11.09 9.58
N VAL A 118 23.63 -11.88 8.63
CA VAL A 118 22.79 -12.57 7.64
C VAL A 118 22.55 -14.01 8.08
N VAL A 119 21.28 -14.41 8.09
CA VAL A 119 20.83 -15.76 8.42
C VAL A 119 19.93 -16.26 7.30
N THR A 120 20.38 -17.29 6.57
CA THR A 120 19.56 -17.98 5.56
C THR A 120 18.91 -19.20 6.20
N ILE A 121 17.57 -19.23 6.17
CA ILE A 121 16.78 -20.34 6.72
C ILE A 121 16.44 -21.40 5.67
N TRP A 122 16.60 -21.11 4.38
CA TRP A 122 16.28 -22.02 3.28
C TRP A 122 17.54 -22.54 2.58
N ASP A 123 17.77 -23.84 2.61
CA ASP A 123 18.80 -24.45 1.77
C ASP A 123 18.19 -24.87 0.43
N ALA A 124 18.51 -24.11 -0.63
CA ALA A 124 18.00 -24.38 -1.97
C ALA A 124 18.56 -25.68 -2.60
N LYS A 125 19.70 -26.20 -2.12
CA LYS A 125 20.31 -27.43 -2.65
C LYS A 125 19.53 -28.66 -2.18
N VAL A 126 19.23 -28.73 -0.90
CA VAL A 126 18.48 -29.86 -0.29
C VAL A 126 16.97 -29.61 -0.22
N LYS A 127 16.53 -28.36 -0.48
CA LYS A 127 15.13 -27.92 -0.39
C LYS A 127 14.53 -28.13 1.01
N GLU A 128 15.31 -27.76 2.02
CA GLU A 128 14.91 -27.90 3.42
C GLU A 128 15.11 -26.59 4.18
N VAL A 129 14.29 -26.42 5.22
CA VAL A 129 14.45 -25.32 6.18
C VAL A 129 15.47 -25.71 7.24
N SER A 130 16.53 -24.92 7.38
CA SER A 130 17.52 -25.07 8.45
C SER A 130 16.88 -24.72 9.80
N LEU A 131 16.62 -25.74 10.62
CA LEU A 131 16.07 -25.55 11.97
C LEU A 131 16.99 -24.71 12.87
N CYS A 132 18.31 -24.84 12.69
CA CYS A 132 19.29 -24.04 13.45
C CYS A 132 19.20 -22.56 13.07
N SER A 133 19.18 -22.25 11.78
CA SER A 133 19.02 -20.88 11.27
C SER A 133 17.66 -20.29 11.68
N LEU A 134 16.59 -21.07 11.53
CA LEU A 134 15.24 -20.63 11.92
C LEU A 134 15.17 -20.33 13.43
N ARG A 135 15.77 -21.18 14.26
CA ARG A 135 15.87 -20.94 15.70
C ARG A 135 16.65 -19.68 16.02
N SER A 136 17.77 -19.43 15.34
CA SER A 136 18.58 -18.22 15.50
C SER A 136 17.75 -16.95 15.21
N VAL A 137 16.97 -16.93 14.11
CA VAL A 137 16.05 -15.83 13.81
C VAL A 137 15.03 -15.63 14.93
N ILE A 138 14.38 -16.70 15.38
CA ILE A 138 13.35 -16.63 16.44
C ILE A 138 13.95 -16.13 17.76
N ASP A 139 15.11 -16.64 18.15
CA ASP A 139 15.78 -16.25 19.39
C ASP A 139 16.23 -14.78 19.34
N PHE A 140 16.72 -14.31 18.20
CA PHE A 140 17.01 -12.90 17.99
C PHE A 140 15.77 -12.02 18.13
N LEU A 141 14.65 -12.38 17.48
CA LEU A 141 13.38 -11.65 17.62
C LEU A 141 12.94 -11.62 19.09
N ARG A 142 13.16 -12.71 19.84
CA ARG A 142 12.92 -12.82 21.28
C ARG A 142 13.88 -12.04 22.17
N GLY A 143 14.96 -11.50 21.61
CA GLY A 143 15.92 -10.66 22.33
C GLY A 143 17.11 -11.41 22.89
N LYS A 144 17.29 -12.67 22.50
CA LYS A 144 18.50 -13.42 22.77
C LYS A 144 19.51 -13.15 21.66
N ILE A 145 20.39 -12.20 21.91
CA ILE A 145 21.46 -11.83 20.99
C ILE A 145 22.65 -12.73 21.27
N ASP A 146 23.14 -13.43 20.24
CA ASP A 146 24.38 -14.18 20.33
C ASP A 146 25.56 -13.26 20.03
N ASP A 147 26.19 -12.74 21.09
CA ASP A 147 27.37 -11.88 20.96
C ASP A 147 28.63 -12.64 20.49
N SER A 148 28.60 -13.99 20.47
CA SER A 148 29.70 -14.79 19.92
C SER A 148 29.66 -14.91 18.39
N ALA A 149 28.53 -14.55 17.77
CA ALA A 149 28.39 -14.55 16.32
C ALA A 149 29.18 -13.41 15.66
N SER A 150 29.61 -13.61 14.40
CA SER A 150 30.36 -12.62 13.64
C SER A 150 29.45 -11.52 13.07
N TRP A 151 29.12 -10.54 13.89
CA TRP A 151 28.35 -9.35 13.48
C TRP A 151 29.18 -8.41 12.60
N SER A 152 28.58 -7.88 11.54
CA SER A 152 29.15 -6.86 10.66
C SER A 152 28.62 -5.47 11.03
N ASN A 153 29.41 -4.42 10.81
CA ASN A 153 28.96 -3.04 11.00
C ASN A 153 28.29 -2.52 9.72
N PHE A 154 27.30 -1.62 9.82
CA PHE A 154 26.70 -0.96 8.63
C PHE A 154 27.70 -0.17 7.79
N SER A 155 28.84 0.22 8.36
CA SER A 155 29.89 0.97 7.66
C SER A 155 30.73 0.10 6.70
N GLN A 156 30.59 -1.22 6.73
CA GLN A 156 31.24 -2.12 5.78
C GLN A 156 30.31 -2.34 4.58
N ALA A 157 30.86 -2.21 3.37
CA ALA A 157 30.09 -2.42 2.14
C ALA A 157 29.46 -3.83 2.14
N TYR A 158 28.13 -3.88 2.11
CA TYR A 158 27.38 -5.13 2.00
C TYR A 158 27.37 -5.59 0.53
N ASP A 159 28.17 -6.60 0.22
CA ASP A 159 28.10 -7.27 -1.09
C ASP A 159 26.79 -8.06 -1.19
N VAL A 160 25.82 -7.48 -1.90
CA VAL A 160 24.50 -8.06 -2.10
C VAL A 160 24.65 -9.43 -2.79
N PRO A 161 24.22 -10.55 -2.18
CA PRO A 161 24.36 -11.87 -2.79
C PRO A 161 23.73 -11.91 -4.19
N ASP A 162 24.53 -12.25 -5.21
CA ASP A 162 24.07 -12.31 -6.60
C ASP A 162 23.31 -13.64 -6.86
N VAL A 163 22.08 -13.73 -6.33
CA VAL A 163 21.23 -14.89 -6.57
C VAL A 163 20.66 -14.81 -8.01
N LYS A 164 21.41 -15.35 -8.98
CA LYS A 164 20.92 -15.56 -10.35
C LYS A 164 20.04 -16.81 -10.40
N ILE A 165 18.72 -16.61 -10.42
CA ILE A 165 17.76 -17.72 -10.60
C ILE A 165 17.52 -17.96 -12.08
N ASN A 166 17.64 -19.24 -12.48
CA ASN A 166 17.35 -19.72 -13.81
C ASN A 166 15.85 -19.51 -14.12
N LYS A 167 15.54 -18.56 -15.01
CA LYS A 167 14.16 -18.22 -15.37
C LYS A 167 13.57 -19.37 -16.18
N GLN A 168 12.68 -20.16 -15.58
CA GLN A 168 11.83 -21.03 -16.40
C GLN A 168 10.91 -20.16 -17.30
N PRO A 169 10.79 -20.49 -18.60
CA PRO A 169 9.89 -19.78 -19.51
C PRO A 169 8.45 -19.97 -19.02
N LYS A 170 7.74 -18.85 -18.81
CA LYS A 170 6.33 -18.86 -18.39
C LYS A 170 5.49 -19.54 -19.46
N THR A 171 4.92 -20.71 -19.18
CA THR A 171 3.93 -21.35 -20.06
C THR A 171 2.56 -20.68 -19.98
N ASN A 172 2.22 -20.00 -18.87
CA ASN A 172 0.98 -19.23 -18.77
C ASN A 172 1.16 -17.93 -17.97
N LYS A 173 1.02 -16.78 -18.64
CA LYS A 173 0.83 -15.49 -17.97
C LYS A 173 -0.64 -15.43 -17.54
N ALA A 174 -0.91 -15.40 -16.23
CA ALA A 174 -2.22 -14.98 -15.74
C ALA A 174 -2.53 -13.59 -16.32
N LYS A 175 -3.47 -13.51 -17.27
CA LYS A 175 -4.00 -12.24 -17.75
C LYS A 175 -4.78 -11.64 -16.59
N ARG A 176 -4.27 -10.54 -16.04
CA ARG A 176 -5.07 -9.70 -15.13
C ARG A 176 -6.33 -9.31 -15.91
N ILE A 177 -7.48 -9.79 -15.47
CA ILE A 177 -8.77 -9.28 -15.95
C ILE A 177 -8.85 -7.86 -15.41
N SER A 178 -8.35 -6.90 -16.19
CA SER A 178 -8.58 -5.50 -15.90
C SER A 178 -10.03 -5.23 -16.24
N ASN A 179 -10.82 -4.77 -15.25
CA ASN A 179 -12.15 -4.26 -15.53
C ASN A 179 -12.09 -3.30 -16.70
N GLU A 180 -13.03 -3.47 -17.62
CA GLU A 180 -13.16 -2.62 -18.79
C GLU A 180 -13.17 -1.15 -18.38
N VAL A 181 -12.50 -0.33 -19.18
CA VAL A 181 -12.35 1.11 -18.91
C VAL A 181 -13.00 1.87 -20.04
N THR A 182 -14.15 2.46 -19.77
CA THR A 182 -14.81 3.37 -20.71
C THR A 182 -14.24 4.76 -20.49
N LYS A 183 -13.57 5.31 -21.51
CA LYS A 183 -13.05 6.68 -21.49
C LYS A 183 -14.05 7.58 -22.16
N THR A 184 -14.42 8.67 -21.50
CA THR A 184 -15.31 9.68 -22.09
C THR A 184 -14.61 11.03 -22.16
N LYS A 185 -14.79 11.73 -23.27
CA LYS A 185 -14.20 13.05 -23.55
C LYS A 185 -15.27 14.10 -23.89
N SER A 186 -16.55 13.76 -23.81
CA SER A 186 -17.67 14.68 -23.98
C SER A 186 -18.76 14.41 -22.94
N ILE A 187 -19.62 15.40 -22.72
CA ILE A 187 -20.83 15.31 -21.88
C ILE A 187 -21.75 14.21 -22.41
N LYS A 188 -21.90 14.11 -23.74
CA LYS A 188 -22.75 13.09 -24.38
C LYS A 188 -22.26 11.67 -24.06
N GLU A 189 -20.98 11.42 -24.25
CA GLU A 189 -20.37 10.12 -23.91
C GLU A 189 -20.45 9.84 -22.41
N PHE A 190 -20.23 10.84 -21.56
CA PHE A 190 -20.35 10.70 -20.11
C PHE A 190 -21.77 10.28 -19.71
N ARG A 191 -22.80 10.94 -20.25
CA ARG A 191 -24.21 10.60 -19.95
C ARG A 191 -24.56 9.19 -20.41
N ALA A 192 -24.08 8.77 -21.59
CA ALA A 192 -24.26 7.39 -22.06
C ALA A 192 -23.58 6.37 -21.14
N ALA A 193 -22.33 6.64 -20.71
CA ALA A 193 -21.61 5.77 -19.78
C ALA A 193 -22.26 5.74 -18.39
N LEU A 194 -22.81 6.86 -17.92
CA LEU A 194 -23.55 6.93 -16.67
C LEU A 194 -24.87 6.16 -16.74
N ALA A 195 -25.60 6.22 -17.85
CA ALA A 195 -26.79 5.41 -18.06
C ALA A 195 -26.47 3.91 -17.99
N ALA A 196 -25.42 3.47 -18.68
CA ALA A 196 -24.95 2.08 -18.59
C ALA A 196 -24.51 1.68 -17.16
N LEU A 197 -23.96 2.63 -16.40
CA LEU A 197 -23.56 2.40 -15.01
C LEU A 197 -24.77 2.21 -14.08
N LYS A 198 -25.90 2.88 -14.33
CA LYS A 198 -27.13 2.74 -13.53
C LYS A 198 -27.76 1.35 -13.65
N GLU A 199 -27.55 0.68 -14.78
CA GLU A 199 -28.04 -0.69 -15.02
C GLU A 199 -27.20 -1.76 -14.30
N LEU A 200 -26.05 -1.40 -13.71
CA LEU A 200 -25.22 -2.32 -12.95
C LEU A 200 -25.69 -2.41 -11.50
N ASP A 201 -25.67 -3.62 -10.95
CA ASP A 201 -25.92 -3.85 -9.54
C ASP A 201 -24.68 -3.42 -8.73
N GLY A 202 -24.76 -2.27 -8.06
CA GLY A 202 -23.63 -1.74 -7.28
C GLY A 202 -23.72 -0.27 -6.91
N PRO A 203 -23.72 0.67 -7.88
CA PRO A 203 -23.70 2.10 -7.61
C PRO A 203 -24.92 2.55 -6.80
N LYS A 204 -24.69 3.38 -5.79
CA LYS A 204 -25.77 3.92 -4.94
C LYS A 204 -26.36 5.19 -5.55
N GLU A 205 -27.61 5.48 -5.21
CA GLU A 205 -28.32 6.66 -5.69
C GLU A 205 -27.54 7.97 -5.44
N ALA A 206 -26.98 8.16 -4.25
CA ALA A 206 -26.15 9.33 -3.95
C ALA A 206 -24.88 9.42 -4.82
N GLU A 207 -24.26 8.30 -5.20
CA GLU A 207 -23.08 8.29 -6.07
C GLU A 207 -23.45 8.71 -7.50
N ILE A 208 -24.62 8.24 -7.97
CA ILE A 208 -25.19 8.62 -9.25
C ILE A 208 -25.56 10.10 -9.27
N GLU A 209 -26.24 10.58 -8.23
CA GLU A 209 -26.68 11.97 -8.12
C GLU A 209 -25.49 12.94 -8.11
N PHE A 210 -24.42 12.60 -7.38
CA PHE A 210 -23.17 13.33 -7.44
C PHE A 210 -22.61 13.43 -8.87
N LEU A 211 -22.59 12.32 -9.64
CA LEU A 211 -22.07 12.30 -11.01
C LEU A 211 -22.95 13.10 -11.98
N VAL A 212 -24.27 13.09 -11.80
CA VAL A 212 -25.22 13.92 -12.56
C VAL A 212 -24.97 15.40 -12.29
N ALA A 213 -24.94 15.80 -11.02
CA ALA A 213 -24.72 17.18 -10.63
C ALA A 213 -23.35 17.71 -11.09
N LEU A 214 -22.32 16.85 -11.03
CA LEU A 214 -20.98 17.14 -11.55
C LEU A 214 -21.01 17.44 -13.05
N ILE A 215 -21.59 16.55 -13.86
CA ILE A 215 -21.57 16.69 -15.31
C ILE A 215 -22.44 17.86 -15.80
N ASP A 216 -23.57 18.11 -15.14
CA ASP A 216 -24.44 19.24 -15.48
C ASP A 216 -23.82 20.59 -15.10
N SER A 217 -23.02 20.64 -14.03
CA SER A 217 -22.24 21.83 -13.70
C SER A 217 -21.14 22.09 -14.75
N ILE A 218 -20.44 21.05 -15.20
CA ILE A 218 -19.43 21.17 -16.27
C ILE A 218 -20.08 21.63 -17.58
N ALA A 219 -21.21 21.03 -17.97
CA ALA A 219 -21.94 21.43 -19.17
C ALA A 219 -22.37 22.90 -19.13
N ARG A 220 -22.83 23.39 -17.97
CA ARG A 220 -23.19 24.81 -17.78
C ARG A 220 -21.98 25.74 -17.84
N THR A 221 -20.84 25.33 -17.27
CA THR A 221 -19.66 26.19 -17.14
C THR A 221 -18.82 26.22 -18.41
N HIS A 222 -18.70 25.09 -19.10
CA HIS A 222 -17.76 24.92 -20.23
C HIS A 222 -18.43 24.52 -21.55
N GLY A 223 -19.76 24.28 -21.55
CA GLY A 223 -20.50 23.75 -22.70
C GLY A 223 -20.27 22.25 -22.94
N ASP A 224 -19.02 21.81 -22.93
CA ASP A 224 -18.61 20.41 -23.02
C ASP A 224 -17.40 20.12 -22.09
N VAL A 225 -16.96 18.86 -22.02
CA VAL A 225 -15.73 18.48 -21.32
C VAL A 225 -14.52 19.11 -22.05
N PRO A 226 -13.64 19.87 -21.35
CA PRO A 226 -12.47 20.48 -21.99
C PRO A 226 -11.57 19.46 -22.72
N PRO A 227 -10.92 19.81 -23.85
CA PRO A 227 -10.20 18.84 -24.70
C PRO A 227 -9.06 18.08 -24.02
N HIS A 228 -8.42 18.69 -23.02
CA HIS A 228 -7.34 18.07 -22.24
C HIS A 228 -7.86 17.25 -21.05
N CYS A 229 -9.17 17.27 -20.79
CA CYS A 229 -9.81 16.55 -19.73
C CYS A 229 -10.45 15.25 -20.21
N ARG A 230 -10.65 14.30 -19.29
CA ARG A 230 -11.41 13.09 -19.57
C ARG A 230 -11.92 12.45 -18.29
N PHE A 231 -12.91 11.58 -18.45
CA PHE A 231 -13.40 10.70 -17.40
C PHE A 231 -13.06 9.25 -17.74
N GLU A 232 -12.75 8.46 -16.72
CA GLU A 232 -12.57 7.02 -16.85
C GLU A 232 -13.54 6.30 -15.95
N PHE A 233 -14.50 5.60 -16.56
CA PHE A 233 -15.46 4.75 -15.88
C PHE A 233 -14.90 3.34 -15.73
N ARG A 234 -15.10 2.79 -14.54
CA ARG A 234 -14.90 1.39 -14.20
C ARG A 234 -16.06 0.97 -13.31
N SER A 235 -16.34 -0.33 -13.25
CA SER A 235 -17.44 -0.86 -12.42
C SER A 235 -17.39 -0.42 -10.95
N SER A 236 -16.19 -0.16 -10.40
CA SER A 236 -16.02 0.21 -8.99
C SER A 236 -15.66 1.67 -8.72
N ARG A 237 -15.50 2.51 -9.76
CA ARG A 237 -15.09 3.91 -9.60
C ARG A 237 -15.19 4.72 -10.89
N VAL A 238 -15.37 6.03 -10.74
CA VAL A 238 -15.19 7.01 -11.83
C VAL A 238 -14.04 7.93 -11.47
N SER A 239 -13.08 8.10 -12.38
CA SER A 239 -11.90 8.96 -12.18
C SER A 239 -11.90 10.14 -13.16
N PHE A 240 -11.45 11.29 -12.67
CA PHE A 240 -11.45 12.58 -13.39
C PHE A 240 -10.01 12.98 -13.69
N PHE A 241 -9.71 13.30 -14.95
CA PHE A 241 -8.37 13.63 -15.39
C PHE A 241 -8.33 14.98 -16.10
N ASP A 242 -7.24 15.69 -15.85
CA ASP A 242 -6.83 16.90 -16.54
C ASP A 242 -5.37 16.70 -16.98
N GLN A 243 -5.16 16.68 -18.29
CA GLN A 243 -3.86 16.42 -18.89
C GLN A 243 -3.01 17.68 -19.10
N SER A 244 -3.55 18.87 -18.82
CA SER A 244 -2.84 20.15 -18.94
C SER A 244 -1.92 20.41 -17.74
N GLY A 245 -2.18 19.80 -16.57
CA GLY A 245 -1.41 20.03 -15.36
C GLY A 245 0.04 19.55 -15.43
N ALA A 246 0.97 20.42 -14.99
CA ALA A 246 2.35 20.07 -14.71
C ALA A 246 2.43 19.24 -13.41
N GLY A 247 2.64 17.93 -13.53
CA GLY A 247 2.78 17.04 -12.38
C GLY A 247 2.78 15.55 -12.74
N SER A 248 3.23 14.70 -11.81
CA SER A 248 3.30 13.24 -12.01
C SER A 248 1.92 12.54 -12.03
N SER A 249 0.87 13.18 -11.49
CA SER A 249 -0.50 12.67 -11.49
C SER A 249 -1.44 13.63 -12.21
N LYS A 250 -1.91 13.21 -13.41
CA LYS A 250 -2.92 13.90 -14.21
C LYS A 250 -4.36 13.73 -13.67
N ARG A 251 -4.54 13.01 -12.56
CA ARG A 251 -5.86 12.75 -11.97
C ARG A 251 -6.21 13.85 -10.98
N VAL A 252 -7.33 14.52 -11.19
CA VAL A 252 -7.82 15.63 -10.35
C VAL A 252 -8.82 15.19 -9.29
N GLY A 253 -9.51 14.08 -9.53
CA GLY A 253 -10.36 13.45 -8.52
C GLY A 253 -10.86 12.07 -8.91
N ARG A 254 -11.66 11.48 -8.02
CA ARG A 254 -12.25 10.15 -8.16
C ARG A 254 -13.42 9.98 -7.19
N ILE A 255 -14.46 9.26 -7.60
CA ILE A 255 -15.46 8.68 -6.69
C ILE A 255 -15.38 7.15 -6.75
N GLU A 256 -15.51 6.50 -5.60
CA GLU A 256 -15.68 5.06 -5.49
C GLU A 256 -17.17 4.68 -5.53
N LEU A 257 -17.49 3.55 -6.14
CA LEU A 257 -18.87 3.11 -6.36
C LEU A 257 -19.19 1.84 -5.57
N GLY A 258 -20.43 1.74 -5.11
CA GLY A 258 -20.99 0.55 -4.47
C GLY A 258 -20.36 0.20 -3.11
N LYS A 259 -19.70 1.16 -2.47
CA LYS A 259 -19.15 0.97 -1.11
C LYS A 259 -20.17 1.36 -0.06
N ARG A 260 -20.07 0.79 1.14
CA ARG A 260 -20.91 1.19 2.28
C ARG A 260 -20.78 2.68 2.56
N GLU A 261 -19.55 3.19 2.57
CA GLU A 261 -19.21 4.61 2.71
C GLU A 261 -18.26 5.01 1.57
N PRO A 262 -18.79 5.51 0.44
CA PRO A 262 -17.96 5.83 -0.72
C PRO A 262 -17.10 7.07 -0.44
N ASP A 263 -15.82 6.94 -0.76
CA ASP A 263 -14.88 8.05 -0.67
C ASP A 263 -14.85 8.83 -2.00
N ILE A 264 -15.01 10.15 -1.92
CA ILE A 264 -14.67 11.07 -3.00
C ILE A 264 -13.28 11.62 -2.72
N LEU A 265 -12.36 11.40 -3.65
CA LEU A 265 -11.01 11.92 -3.60
C LEU A 265 -10.90 13.13 -4.52
N VAL A 266 -10.40 14.24 -4.02
CA VAL A 266 -10.14 15.46 -4.78
C VAL A 266 -8.72 15.94 -4.49
N LEU A 267 -8.02 16.52 -5.47
CA LEU A 267 -6.70 17.12 -5.21
C LEU A 267 -6.79 18.18 -4.11
N THR A 268 -5.82 18.17 -3.18
CA THR A 268 -5.79 19.10 -2.04
C THR A 268 -5.83 20.56 -2.48
N ARG A 269 -5.18 20.92 -3.59
CA ARG A 269 -5.23 22.28 -4.16
C ARG A 269 -6.63 22.73 -4.59
N LEU A 270 -7.44 21.81 -5.12
CA LEU A 270 -8.82 22.10 -5.52
C LEU A 270 -9.74 22.19 -4.30
N ALA A 271 -9.54 21.30 -3.32
CA ALA A 271 -10.25 21.37 -2.04
C ALA A 271 -9.93 22.65 -1.25
N ALA A 272 -8.69 23.12 -1.30
CA ALA A 272 -8.25 24.35 -0.62
C ALA A 272 -8.76 25.64 -1.29
N SER A 273 -9.07 25.60 -2.59
CA SER A 273 -9.54 26.76 -3.34
C SER A 273 -11.07 26.91 -3.34
N SER A 274 -11.79 26.02 -2.65
CA SER A 274 -13.26 26.08 -2.54
C SER A 274 -13.73 25.80 -1.12
N GLU A 275 -14.03 26.87 -0.39
CA GLU A 275 -14.65 26.79 0.94
C GLU A 275 -16.02 26.09 0.90
N VAL A 276 -16.72 26.22 -0.24
CA VAL A 276 -18.03 25.59 -0.48
C VAL A 276 -17.95 24.06 -0.40
N LEU A 277 -16.88 23.43 -0.90
CA LEU A 277 -16.74 21.98 -0.77
C LEU A 277 -16.63 21.56 0.70
N ASN A 278 -15.87 22.33 1.48
CA ASN A 278 -15.62 22.02 2.89
C ASN A 278 -16.86 22.27 3.77
N SER A 279 -17.73 23.22 3.39
CA SER A 279 -19.00 23.45 4.09
C SER A 279 -20.03 22.36 3.82
N ILE A 280 -20.01 21.73 2.64
CA ILE A 280 -20.91 20.62 2.30
C ILE A 280 -20.46 19.32 2.96
N ALA A 281 -19.15 19.03 2.89
CA ALA A 281 -18.57 17.86 3.52
C ALA A 281 -17.16 18.18 4.04
N PRO A 282 -16.85 17.90 5.32
CA PRO A 282 -15.54 18.21 5.88
C PRO A 282 -14.44 17.34 5.24
N PRO A 283 -13.32 17.92 4.80
CA PRO A 283 -12.23 17.18 4.20
C PRO A 283 -11.53 16.31 5.25
N ARG A 284 -11.18 15.08 4.86
CA ARG A 284 -10.40 14.13 5.65
C ARG A 284 -9.06 13.84 4.97
N PRO A 285 -8.01 13.47 5.74
CA PRO A 285 -6.77 12.96 5.16
C PRO A 285 -7.01 11.69 4.32
N HIS A 286 -6.23 11.56 3.25
CA HIS A 286 -6.14 10.34 2.45
C HIS A 286 -4.92 9.53 2.90
N ASP A 287 -5.09 8.23 3.05
CA ASP A 287 -4.10 7.25 3.52
C ASP A 287 -2.82 7.23 2.67
N LYS A 288 -2.91 7.49 1.37
CA LYS A 288 -1.76 7.40 0.43
C LYS A 288 -1.11 8.74 0.08
N GLY A 289 -1.23 9.73 0.96
CA GLY A 289 -0.47 10.98 0.90
C GLY A 289 -1.31 12.26 0.83
N GLY A 290 -0.71 13.36 1.29
CA GLY A 290 -1.38 14.66 1.51
C GLY A 290 -1.78 15.44 0.25
N HIS A 291 -1.52 14.91 -0.95
CA HIS A 291 -1.86 15.56 -2.23
C HIS A 291 -3.33 15.37 -2.63
N MET A 292 -4.05 14.44 -1.98
CA MET A 292 -5.50 14.26 -2.11
C MET A 292 -6.18 14.52 -0.75
N ARG A 293 -7.41 15.01 -0.82
CA ARG A 293 -8.37 15.05 0.29
C ARG A 293 -9.51 14.09 0.01
N ARG A 294 -10.00 13.47 1.08
CA ARG A 294 -11.13 12.56 1.07
C ARG A 294 -12.37 13.27 1.60
N PHE A 295 -13.49 13.06 0.94
CA PHE A 295 -14.81 13.52 1.35
C PHE A 295 -15.75 12.32 1.42
N ARG A 296 -16.68 12.37 2.38
CA ARG A 296 -17.80 11.42 2.48
C ARG A 296 -19.08 12.22 2.53
N LEU A 297 -20.01 11.84 1.67
CA LEU A 297 -21.28 12.53 1.55
C LEU A 297 -22.31 11.85 2.46
N PRO A 298 -23.00 12.58 3.34
CA PRO A 298 -23.93 12.00 4.30
C PRO A 298 -25.26 11.56 3.66
N ASN A 299 -25.69 12.21 2.57
CA ASN A 299 -26.99 11.98 1.92
C ASN A 299 -26.97 12.44 0.44
N ILE A 300 -28.10 12.26 -0.24
CA ILE A 300 -28.31 12.60 -1.66
C ILE A 300 -28.20 14.11 -1.90
N ASP A 301 -28.76 14.95 -1.02
CA ASP A 301 -28.72 16.41 -1.18
C ASP A 301 -27.29 16.96 -1.11
N ALA A 302 -26.49 16.44 -0.18
CA ALA A 302 -25.07 16.75 -0.08
C ALA A 302 -24.33 16.23 -1.32
N ALA A 303 -24.73 15.09 -1.88
CA ALA A 303 -24.15 14.56 -3.10
C ALA A 303 -24.39 15.45 -4.31
N ASN A 304 -25.63 15.90 -4.50
CA ASN A 304 -25.99 16.86 -5.54
C ASN A 304 -25.21 18.17 -5.37
N SER A 305 -25.27 18.76 -4.17
CA SER A 305 -24.60 20.03 -3.86
C SER A 305 -23.08 19.95 -4.08
N PHE A 306 -22.46 18.87 -3.60
CA PHE A 306 -21.01 18.66 -3.73
C PHE A 306 -20.62 18.42 -5.21
N GLY A 307 -21.43 17.67 -5.96
CA GLY A 307 -21.23 17.47 -7.40
C GLY A 307 -21.24 18.78 -8.17
N HIS A 308 -22.24 19.64 -7.93
CA HIS A 308 -22.31 20.97 -8.54
C HIS A 308 -21.12 21.86 -8.18
N ALA A 309 -20.78 21.93 -6.89
CA ALA A 309 -19.66 22.75 -6.43
C ALA A 309 -18.32 22.27 -7.03
N LEU A 310 -18.10 20.95 -7.08
CA LEU A 310 -16.89 20.38 -7.66
C LEU A 310 -16.84 20.60 -9.18
N GLY A 311 -17.95 20.43 -9.90
CA GLY A 311 -18.02 20.62 -11.36
C GLY A 311 -17.64 22.03 -11.79
N THR A 312 -17.96 23.01 -10.94
CA THR A 312 -17.65 24.43 -11.17
C THR A 312 -16.16 24.74 -11.03
N ILE A 313 -15.39 23.92 -10.30
CA ILE A 313 -13.98 24.21 -9.99
C ILE A 313 -12.99 23.20 -10.56
N ILE A 314 -13.42 21.98 -10.86
CA ILE A 314 -12.51 20.84 -11.13
C ILE A 314 -11.63 21.04 -12.37
N PHE A 315 -12.08 21.86 -13.32
CA PHE A 315 -11.33 22.26 -14.52
C PHE A 315 -11.07 23.77 -14.63
N SER A 316 -11.51 24.55 -13.65
CA SER A 316 -11.35 26.01 -13.64
C SER A 316 -9.93 26.44 -13.28
N ALA A 317 -9.15 25.55 -12.67
CA ALA A 317 -7.71 25.73 -12.44
C ALA A 317 -6.87 25.61 -13.74
N CYS A 318 -7.48 25.31 -14.90
CA CYS A 318 -6.81 25.19 -16.20
C CYS A 318 -6.81 26.50 -17.03
N ALA A 319 -7.42 27.57 -16.52
CA ALA A 319 -7.56 28.85 -17.22
C ALA A 319 -6.48 29.90 -16.88
N LYS A 320 -5.33 29.48 -16.33
CA LYS A 320 -4.17 30.35 -16.10
C LYS A 320 -2.92 29.73 -16.69
#